data_AF-A0A968RQJ1-F1
#
_entry.id   AF-A0A968RQJ1-F1
#
_cell.length_a   1.000
_cell.length_b   1.000
_cell.length_c   1.000
_cell.angle_alpha   90.00
_cell.angle_beta   90.00
_cell.angle_gamma   90.00
#
_symmetry.space_group_name_H-M   'P 1'
#
loop_
_entity.id
_entity.type
_entity.pdbx_description
1 polymer ?
#
loop_
_entity_poly.entity_id
_entity_poly.type
_entity_poly.pdbx_seq_one_letter_code
_entity_poly.pdbx_strand_id
1 'polypeptide(L)'
;MMKVFGANITDVVLGFLNENLKTISNFEIANKKMYDTFGILHFFDNNDTLESLKLTISDIQFAVKKPDRAEYGDFQTNSALTNKATSLLSSKNISPEIVIEPTCGKGNFIIASLQNFKNLKRIFGIEIYKPYIWETKFNIINFFLENPQKHKPEISIHHFNVFDFDFKTIASQYPLENILIIGNPPWVTNSKLGSLNASNLPEKQISKTQWFRCHDRKR
;
A
#
# COMPACT_ATOMS: atom_id res chain seq x y z
N MET A 1 4.28 -9.55 -18.01
CA MET A 1 3.92 -10.01 -16.64
C MET A 1 2.52 -10.60 -16.71
N MET A 2 2.16 -11.57 -15.88
CA MET A 2 0.76 -12.01 -15.80
C MET A 2 -0.05 -10.98 -15.00
N LYS A 3 -1.34 -10.85 -15.30
CA LYS A 3 -2.23 -9.95 -14.57
C LYS A 3 -3.43 -10.70 -14.01
N VAL A 4 -3.73 -10.48 -12.75
CA VAL A 4 -4.94 -10.95 -12.07
C VAL A 4 -5.66 -9.72 -11.53
N PHE A 5 -6.92 -9.52 -11.89
CA PHE A 5 -7.69 -8.32 -11.54
C PHE A 5 -7.00 -6.99 -11.92
N GLY A 6 -6.29 -6.98 -13.05
CA GLY A 6 -5.51 -5.83 -13.51
C GLY A 6 -4.18 -5.61 -12.78
N ALA A 7 -3.91 -6.35 -11.71
CA ALA A 7 -2.69 -6.29 -10.91
C ALA A 7 -1.61 -7.22 -11.47
N ASN A 8 -0.36 -6.77 -11.46
CA ASN A 8 0.76 -7.64 -11.79
C ASN A 8 0.96 -8.73 -10.72
N ILE A 9 1.27 -9.94 -11.19
CA ILE A 9 1.56 -11.08 -10.32
C ILE A 9 2.77 -11.86 -10.86
N THR A 10 3.63 -12.34 -9.97
CA THR A 10 4.78 -13.19 -10.32
C THR A 10 4.34 -14.65 -10.49
N ASP A 11 5.09 -15.41 -11.29
CA ASP A 11 4.81 -16.84 -11.52
C ASP A 11 4.86 -17.64 -10.19
N VAL A 12 5.73 -17.23 -9.25
CA VAL A 12 5.86 -17.83 -7.92
C VAL A 12 4.62 -17.59 -7.06
N VAL A 13 4.13 -16.35 -6.99
CA VAL A 13 2.91 -16.02 -6.23
C VAL A 13 1.70 -16.71 -6.84
N LEU A 14 1.60 -16.73 -8.18
CA LEU A 14 0.52 -17.42 -8.88
C LEU A 14 0.49 -18.91 -8.55
N GLY A 15 1.66 -19.57 -8.59
CA GLY A 15 1.81 -20.98 -8.23
C GLY A 15 1.36 -21.25 -6.79
N PHE A 16 1.84 -20.45 -5.83
CA PHE A 16 1.44 -20.55 -4.44
C PHE A 16 -0.09 -20.45 -4.28
N LEU A 17 -0.72 -19.41 -4.85
CA LEU A 17 -2.16 -19.18 -4.70
C LEU A 17 -2.97 -20.32 -5.31
N ASN A 18 -2.59 -20.81 -6.48
CA ASN A 18 -3.25 -21.95 -7.12
C ASN A 18 -3.17 -23.20 -6.25
N GLU A 19 -1.99 -23.58 -5.78
CA GLU A 19 -1.80 -24.78 -4.96
C GLU A 19 -2.52 -24.69 -3.62
N ASN A 20 -2.52 -23.51 -3.00
CA ASN A 20 -2.95 -23.35 -1.62
C ASN A 20 -4.41 -22.97 -1.45
N LEU A 21 -5.07 -22.44 -2.48
CA LEU A 21 -6.45 -21.99 -2.41
C LEU A 21 -7.43 -22.82 -3.23
N LYS A 22 -6.97 -23.58 -4.24
CA LYS A 22 -7.85 -24.28 -5.20
C LYS A 22 -8.96 -25.12 -4.58
N THR A 23 -8.71 -25.79 -3.45
CA THR A 23 -9.69 -26.66 -2.78
C THR A 23 -10.49 -25.97 -1.67
N ILE A 24 -10.14 -24.74 -1.27
CA ILE A 24 -10.75 -24.04 -0.15
C ILE A 24 -12.06 -23.39 -0.61
N SER A 25 -13.22 -23.87 -0.19
CA SER A 25 -14.53 -23.31 -0.61
C SER A 25 -15.03 -22.13 0.22
N ASN A 26 -14.32 -21.77 1.29
CA ASN A 26 -14.76 -20.77 2.26
C ASN A 26 -13.68 -19.68 2.43
N PHE A 27 -14.08 -18.42 2.27
CA PHE A 27 -13.16 -17.28 2.31
C PHE A 27 -12.59 -17.01 3.70
N GLU A 28 -13.26 -17.36 4.79
CA GLU A 28 -12.71 -17.25 6.14
C GLU A 28 -11.55 -18.23 6.35
N ILE A 29 -11.66 -19.47 5.84
CA ILE A 29 -10.55 -20.45 5.86
C ILE A 29 -9.39 -19.94 4.99
N ALA A 30 -9.69 -19.40 3.81
CA ALA A 30 -8.68 -18.81 2.94
C ALA A 30 -7.97 -17.63 3.64
N ASN A 31 -8.73 -16.72 4.25
CA ASN A 31 -8.20 -15.58 5.00
C ASN A 31 -7.33 -16.01 6.18
N LYS A 32 -7.76 -17.03 6.94
CA LYS A 32 -6.94 -17.60 8.01
C LYS A 32 -5.61 -18.11 7.47
N LYS A 33 -5.62 -18.81 6.34
CA LYS A 33 -4.39 -19.27 5.70
C LYS A 33 -3.47 -18.13 5.26
N MET A 34 -4.03 -17.07 4.67
CA MET A 34 -3.25 -15.89 4.26
C MET A 34 -2.67 -15.14 5.46
N TYR A 35 -3.41 -15.06 6.57
CA TYR A 35 -2.93 -14.51 7.82
C TYR A 35 -1.81 -15.34 8.43
N ASP A 36 -2.01 -16.65 8.60
CA ASP A 36 -1.02 -17.53 9.22
C ASP A 36 0.29 -17.58 8.38
N THR A 37 0.18 -17.45 7.05
CA THR A 37 1.33 -17.53 6.14
C THR A 37 2.04 -16.18 5.95
N PHE A 38 1.31 -15.07 5.88
CA PHE A 38 1.84 -13.77 5.45
C PHE A 38 1.47 -12.58 6.34
N GLY A 39 0.68 -12.80 7.40
CA GLY A 39 0.16 -11.75 8.27
C GLY A 39 -0.95 -10.89 7.63
N ILE A 40 -1.41 -11.22 6.42
CA ILE A 40 -2.43 -10.42 5.72
C ILE A 40 -3.82 -10.70 6.29
N LEU A 41 -4.42 -9.67 6.88
CA LEU A 41 -5.80 -9.67 7.35
C LEU A 41 -6.76 -9.45 6.17
N HIS A 42 -7.91 -10.13 6.21
CA HIS A 42 -9.01 -9.96 5.24
C HIS A 42 -8.53 -9.93 3.78
N PHE A 43 -7.78 -10.97 3.37
CA PHE A 43 -7.29 -11.07 1.99
C PHE A 43 -8.42 -11.07 0.96
N PHE A 44 -9.53 -11.75 1.29
CA PHE A 44 -10.79 -11.77 0.56
C PHE A 44 -11.91 -11.13 1.38
N ASP A 45 -12.76 -10.36 0.70
CA ASP A 45 -13.93 -9.72 1.33
C ASP A 45 -15.12 -10.70 1.47
N ASN A 46 -15.22 -11.67 0.56
CA ASN A 46 -16.30 -12.64 0.48
C ASN A 46 -15.92 -13.85 -0.40
N ASN A 47 -16.80 -14.86 -0.46
CA ASN A 47 -16.62 -16.03 -1.30
C ASN A 47 -16.57 -15.71 -2.80
N ASP A 48 -17.33 -14.72 -3.28
CA ASP A 48 -17.33 -14.35 -4.70
C ASP A 48 -15.94 -13.89 -5.16
N THR A 49 -15.24 -13.13 -4.31
CA THR A 49 -13.89 -12.65 -4.59
C THR A 49 -12.88 -13.80 -4.60
N LEU A 50 -13.03 -14.78 -3.70
CA LEU A 50 -12.21 -15.98 -3.66
C LEU A 50 -12.41 -16.83 -4.93
N GLU A 51 -13.66 -17.12 -5.30
CA GLU A 51 -13.98 -17.92 -6.49
C GLU A 51 -13.54 -17.21 -7.77
N SER A 52 -13.76 -15.90 -7.87
CA SER A 52 -13.29 -15.10 -9.00
C SER A 52 -11.77 -15.15 -9.16
N LEU A 53 -11.01 -15.13 -8.04
CA LEU A 53 -9.55 -15.26 -8.08
C LEU A 53 -9.15 -16.63 -8.63
N LYS A 54 -9.75 -17.71 -8.12
CA LYS A 54 -9.44 -19.08 -8.57
C LYS A 54 -9.72 -19.30 -10.05
N LEU A 55 -10.86 -18.80 -10.53
CA LEU A 55 -11.24 -18.87 -11.94
C LEU A 55 -10.20 -18.11 -12.80
N THR A 56 -9.88 -16.88 -12.42
CA THR A 56 -8.88 -16.06 -13.12
C THR A 56 -7.51 -16.74 -13.17
N ILE A 57 -7.05 -17.32 -12.05
CA ILE A 57 -5.78 -18.05 -11.99
C ILE A 57 -5.80 -19.28 -12.88
N SER A 58 -6.92 -20.02 -12.89
CA SER A 58 -7.08 -21.20 -13.75
C SER A 58 -7.03 -20.81 -15.22
N ASP A 59 -7.73 -19.75 -15.63
CA ASP A 59 -7.76 -19.26 -17.01
C ASP A 59 -6.37 -18.82 -17.50
N ILE A 60 -5.58 -18.17 -16.63
CA ILE A 60 -4.22 -17.75 -16.96
C ILE A 60 -3.30 -18.94 -17.24
N GLN A 61 -3.48 -20.08 -16.56
CA GLN A 61 -2.69 -21.29 -16.82
C GLN A 61 -2.93 -21.87 -18.22
N PHE A 62 -4.09 -21.58 -18.83
CA PHE A 62 -4.44 -22.02 -20.18
C PHE A 62 -4.13 -20.97 -21.26
N ALA A 63 -3.78 -19.74 -20.89
CA ALA A 63 -3.58 -18.63 -21.82
C ALA A 63 -2.10 -18.36 -22.15
N VAL A 64 -1.81 -18.03 -23.42
CA VAL A 64 -0.46 -17.66 -23.89
C VAL A 64 -0.08 -16.25 -23.39
N LYS A 65 1.13 -16.09 -22.82
CA LYS A 65 1.69 -14.80 -22.37
C LYS A 65 1.62 -13.75 -23.50
N LYS A 66 0.81 -12.71 -23.33
CA LYS A 66 0.84 -11.51 -24.18
C LYS A 66 1.78 -10.45 -23.60
N PRO A 67 2.47 -9.65 -24.44
CA PRO A 67 3.31 -8.56 -23.97
C PRO A 67 2.45 -7.49 -23.30
N ASP A 68 2.96 -6.96 -22.19
CA ASP A 68 2.30 -5.98 -21.34
C ASP A 68 2.37 -4.59 -21.97
N ARG A 69 1.24 -3.87 -22.02
CA ARG A 69 1.24 -2.45 -22.39
C ARG A 69 1.42 -1.65 -21.10
N ALA A 70 2.53 -0.93 -21.00
CA ALA A 70 2.75 0.02 -19.92
C ALA A 70 1.59 1.04 -19.88
N GLU A 71 0.93 1.14 -18.74
CA GLU A 71 -0.06 2.19 -18.49
C GLU A 71 0.68 3.50 -18.28
N TYR A 72 0.70 4.33 -19.32
CA TYR A 72 1.29 5.66 -19.28
C TYR A 72 0.54 6.52 -18.25
N GLY A 73 1.27 7.05 -17.26
CA GLY A 73 0.74 8.02 -16.28
C GLY A 73 0.74 7.55 -14.82
N ASP A 74 1.17 6.32 -14.54
CA ASP A 74 1.31 5.80 -13.18
C ASP A 74 2.66 6.18 -12.54
N PHE A 75 2.67 7.17 -11.65
CA PHE A 75 3.88 7.67 -10.98
C PHE A 75 4.14 6.97 -9.63
N GLN A 76 4.39 5.66 -9.68
CA GLN A 76 4.73 4.89 -8.47
C GLN A 76 6.10 5.28 -7.93
N THR A 77 6.22 5.40 -6.61
CA THR A 77 7.52 5.57 -5.94
C THR A 77 8.35 4.32 -6.16
N ASN A 78 9.51 4.42 -6.83
CA ASN A 78 10.34 3.25 -7.13
C ASN A 78 10.91 2.62 -5.84
N SER A 79 11.17 1.31 -5.90
CA SER A 79 11.64 0.52 -4.76
C SER A 79 13.01 0.94 -4.23
N ALA A 80 13.90 1.48 -5.07
CA ALA A 80 15.20 1.97 -4.63
C ALA A 80 15.05 3.20 -3.72
N LEU A 81 14.13 4.11 -4.06
CA LEU A 81 13.83 5.30 -3.27
C LEU A 81 13.15 4.93 -1.94
N THR A 82 12.14 4.05 -1.97
CA THR A 82 11.46 3.63 -0.74
C THR A 82 12.40 2.92 0.22
N ASN A 83 13.25 2.00 -0.28
CA ASN A 83 14.26 1.34 0.52
C ASN A 83 15.28 2.31 1.09
N LYS A 84 15.77 3.29 0.31
CA LYS A 84 16.70 4.29 0.80
C LYS A 84 16.08 5.14 1.91
N ALA A 85 14.81 5.52 1.75
CA ALA A 85 14.08 6.29 2.75
C ALA A 85 13.91 5.50 4.06
N THR A 86 13.40 4.27 4.01
CA THR A 86 13.19 3.46 5.23
C THR A 86 14.51 3.04 5.88
N SER A 87 15.56 2.76 5.10
CA SER A 87 16.91 2.49 5.61
C SER A 87 17.48 3.71 6.35
N LEU A 88 17.29 4.92 5.80
CA LEU A 88 17.71 6.16 6.45
C LEU A 88 16.98 6.37 7.78
N LEU A 89 15.66 6.14 7.82
CA LEU A 89 14.87 6.22 9.05
C LEU A 89 15.38 5.21 10.09
N SER A 90 15.59 3.95 9.68
CA SER A 90 16.14 2.90 10.53
C SER A 90 17.53 3.27 11.09
N SER A 91 18.42 3.85 10.27
CA SER A 91 19.74 4.33 10.70
C SER A 91 19.70 5.48 11.73
N LYS A 92 18.57 6.20 11.79
CA LYS A 92 18.29 7.24 12.80
C LYS A 92 17.62 6.68 14.06
N ASN A 93 17.66 5.35 14.25
CA ASN A 93 16.98 4.63 15.33
C ASN A 93 15.45 4.82 15.37
N ILE A 94 14.84 5.17 14.23
CA ILE A 94 13.37 5.15 14.11
C ILE A 94 12.95 3.70 13.96
N SER A 95 12.23 3.20 14.97
CA SER A 95 11.78 1.81 15.05
C SER A 95 10.27 1.79 15.31
N PRO A 96 9.44 1.99 14.28
CA PRO A 96 7.99 2.01 14.45
C PRO A 96 7.46 0.62 14.77
N GLU A 97 6.38 0.60 15.53
CA GLU A 97 5.57 -0.60 15.78
C GLU A 97 4.38 -0.66 14.81
N ILE A 98 3.93 0.50 14.34
CA ILE A 98 2.85 0.62 13.36
C ILE A 98 3.34 1.45 12.18
N VAL A 99 3.15 0.95 10.97
CA VAL A 99 3.32 1.74 9.75
C VAL A 99 1.97 1.98 9.09
N ILE A 100 1.73 3.22 8.69
CA ILE A 100 0.56 3.62 7.91
C ILE A 100 1.06 4.19 6.58
N GLU A 101 0.72 3.53 5.47
CA GLU A 101 0.94 4.03 4.12
C GLU A 101 -0.37 4.54 3.51
N PRO A 102 -0.69 5.85 3.64
CA PRO A 102 -1.78 6.45 2.88
C PRO A 102 -1.43 6.45 1.40
N THR A 103 -2.42 6.19 0.54
CA THR A 103 -2.25 6.11 -0.93
C THR A 103 -1.13 5.15 -1.32
N CYS A 104 -1.22 3.90 -0.84
CA CYS A 104 -0.09 2.98 -0.89
C CYS A 104 0.29 2.51 -2.30
N GLY A 105 -0.54 2.75 -3.32
CA GLY A 105 -0.29 2.30 -4.68
C GLY A 105 0.01 0.81 -4.68
N LYS A 106 1.12 0.42 -5.30
CA LYS A 106 1.60 -0.98 -5.37
C LYS A 106 2.31 -1.47 -4.10
N GLY A 107 2.35 -0.66 -3.04
CA GLY A 107 2.87 -1.03 -1.72
C GLY A 107 4.39 -0.95 -1.57
N ASN A 108 5.06 -0.10 -2.35
CA ASN A 108 6.52 -0.05 -2.33
C ASN A 108 7.11 0.45 -0.98
N PHE A 109 6.40 1.30 -0.21
CA PHE A 109 6.86 1.62 1.14
C PHE A 109 6.48 0.53 2.15
N ILE A 110 5.35 -0.15 2.00
CA ILE A 110 5.03 -1.35 2.81
C ILE A 110 6.15 -2.40 2.70
N ILE A 111 6.56 -2.77 1.47
CA ILE A 111 7.65 -3.75 1.27
C ILE A 111 8.97 -3.24 1.86
N ALA A 112 9.31 -1.97 1.62
CA ALA A 112 10.51 -1.36 2.18
C ALA A 112 10.48 -1.28 3.72
N SER A 113 9.30 -1.18 4.33
CA SER A 113 9.10 -1.17 5.78
C SER A 113 9.32 -2.55 6.36
N LEU A 114 8.70 -3.58 5.77
CA LEU A 114 8.92 -5.00 6.12
C LEU A 114 10.41 -5.39 6.01
N GLN A 115 11.13 -4.79 5.06
CA GLN A 115 12.55 -5.07 4.88
C GLN A 115 13.42 -4.47 5.99
N ASN A 116 13.14 -3.24 6.43
CA ASN A 116 14.08 -2.42 7.19
C ASN A 116 13.72 -2.19 8.68
N PHE A 117 12.46 -2.35 9.07
CA PHE A 117 12.01 -2.18 10.45
C PHE A 117 11.81 -3.53 11.13
N LYS A 118 12.36 -3.68 12.35
CA LYS A 118 12.39 -4.97 13.06
C LYS A 118 11.24 -5.17 14.04
N ASN A 119 10.67 -4.09 14.55
CA ASN A 119 9.67 -4.11 15.63
C ASN A 119 8.24 -3.88 15.12
N LEU A 120 8.01 -4.02 13.82
CA LEU A 120 6.69 -3.85 13.23
C LEU A 120 5.73 -4.89 13.81
N LYS A 121 4.65 -4.41 14.41
CA LYS A 121 3.51 -5.21 14.84
C LYS A 121 2.38 -5.12 13.83
N ARG A 122 2.20 -3.95 13.20
CA ARG A 122 1.06 -3.67 12.31
C ARG A 122 1.44 -2.82 11.11
N ILE A 123 0.76 -3.04 9.99
CA ILE A 123 0.86 -2.22 8.79
C ILE A 123 -0.55 -1.95 8.25
N PHE A 124 -0.83 -0.69 7.95
CA PHE A 124 -2.07 -0.25 7.31
C PHE A 124 -1.75 0.40 5.97
N GLY A 125 -2.21 -0.20 4.87
CA GLY A 125 -2.20 0.39 3.53
C GLY A 125 -3.59 0.89 3.17
N ILE A 126 -3.70 2.10 2.65
CA ILE A 126 -4.96 2.66 2.17
C ILE A 126 -4.81 3.02 0.69
N GLU A 127 -5.66 2.49 -0.16
CA GLU A 127 -5.62 2.76 -1.60
C GLU A 127 -7.04 2.75 -2.19
N ILE A 128 -7.28 3.65 -3.14
CA ILE A 128 -8.59 3.83 -3.77
C ILE A 128 -8.69 3.05 -5.09
N TYR A 129 -7.56 2.74 -5.73
CA TYR A 129 -7.53 1.99 -6.98
C TYR A 129 -7.42 0.49 -6.73
N LYS A 130 -8.53 -0.23 -6.95
CA LYS A 130 -8.66 -1.66 -6.62
C LYS A 130 -7.58 -2.58 -7.20
N PRO A 131 -7.07 -2.41 -8.44
CA PRO A 131 -5.94 -3.23 -8.91
C PRO A 131 -4.67 -3.06 -8.08
N TYR A 132 -4.39 -1.87 -7.54
CA TYR A 132 -3.22 -1.66 -6.70
C TYR A 132 -3.34 -2.30 -5.31
N ILE A 133 -4.56 -2.47 -4.81
CA ILE A 133 -4.83 -3.29 -3.61
C ILE A 133 -4.34 -4.73 -3.84
N TRP A 134 -4.69 -5.31 -4.99
CA TRP A 134 -4.28 -6.67 -5.36
C TRP A 134 -2.77 -6.76 -5.60
N GLU A 135 -2.18 -5.80 -6.32
CA GLU A 135 -0.74 -5.78 -6.57
C GLU A 135 0.05 -5.67 -5.27
N THR A 136 -0.40 -4.83 -4.33
CA THR A 136 0.18 -4.74 -2.98
C THR A 136 0.10 -6.07 -2.24
N LYS A 137 -1.07 -6.71 -2.23
CA LYS A 137 -1.26 -8.04 -1.62
C LYS A 137 -0.33 -9.08 -2.24
N PHE A 138 -0.18 -9.11 -3.56
CA PHE A 138 0.73 -10.03 -4.26
C PHE A 138 2.20 -9.73 -3.96
N ASN A 139 2.58 -8.46 -3.90
CA ASN A 139 3.94 -8.05 -3.55
C ASN A 139 4.31 -8.46 -2.11
N ILE A 140 3.37 -8.37 -1.17
CA ILE A 140 3.57 -8.84 0.21
C ILE A 140 3.78 -10.36 0.24
N ILE A 141 2.96 -11.12 -0.49
CA ILE A 141 3.16 -12.58 -0.63
C ILE A 141 4.54 -12.87 -1.20
N ASN A 142 4.91 -12.22 -2.31
CA ASN A 142 6.21 -12.43 -2.95
C ASN A 142 7.36 -12.16 -1.98
N PHE A 143 7.29 -11.05 -1.24
CA PHE A 143 8.29 -10.68 -0.23
C PHE A 143 8.47 -11.79 0.82
N PHE A 144 7.39 -12.33 1.38
CA PHE A 144 7.49 -13.37 2.40
C PHE A 144 7.86 -14.75 1.85
N LEU A 145 7.49 -15.07 0.60
CA LEU A 145 7.97 -16.28 -0.08
C LEU A 145 9.49 -16.23 -0.31
N GLU A 146 10.02 -15.06 -0.67
CA GLU A 146 11.47 -14.84 -0.81
C GLU A 146 12.20 -14.73 0.53
N ASN A 147 11.50 -14.33 1.59
CA ASN A 147 12.07 -14.07 2.91
C ASN A 147 11.30 -14.80 4.02
N PRO A 148 11.26 -16.15 4.03
CA PRO A 148 10.39 -16.92 4.93
C PRO A 148 10.65 -16.70 6.42
N GLN A 149 11.89 -16.33 6.77
CA GLN A 149 12.34 -16.08 8.15
C GLN A 149 11.99 -14.69 8.68
N LYS A 150 11.44 -13.80 7.84
CA LYS A 150 11.03 -12.46 8.29
C LYS A 150 9.84 -12.56 9.25
N HIS A 151 9.86 -11.68 10.26
CA HIS A 151 8.73 -11.44 11.13
C HIS A 151 7.51 -10.98 10.31
N LYS A 152 6.32 -11.48 10.67
CA LYS A 152 5.06 -11.22 9.98
C LYS A 152 4.19 -10.34 10.88
N PRO A 153 4.15 -9.01 10.67
CA PRO A 153 3.20 -8.16 11.36
C PRO A 153 1.77 -8.45 10.88
N GLU A 154 0.78 -7.93 11.59
CA GLU A 154 -0.58 -7.88 11.07
C GLU A 154 -0.67 -6.81 9.97
N ILE A 155 -1.11 -7.19 8.77
CA ILE A 155 -1.12 -6.31 7.59
C ILE A 155 -2.54 -6.18 7.07
N SER A 156 -3.07 -4.96 7.05
CA SER A 156 -4.38 -4.63 6.51
C SER A 156 -4.26 -3.69 5.32
N ILE A 157 -4.78 -4.11 4.16
CA ILE A 157 -4.82 -3.29 2.95
C ILE A 157 -6.27 -2.92 2.66
N HIS A 158 -6.61 -1.65 2.84
CA HIS A 158 -7.95 -1.13 2.76
C HIS A 158 -8.21 -0.50 1.39
N HIS A 159 -9.24 -0.99 0.70
CA HIS A 159 -9.81 -0.31 -0.46
C HIS A 159 -10.71 0.83 0.03
N PHE A 160 -10.14 2.03 0.14
CA PHE A 160 -10.81 3.17 0.76
C PHE A 160 -10.27 4.50 0.23
N ASN A 161 -11.11 5.54 0.26
CA ASN A 161 -10.65 6.90 0.02
C ASN A 161 -9.88 7.41 1.25
N VAL A 162 -8.62 7.79 1.08
CA VAL A 162 -7.76 8.27 2.18
C VAL A 162 -8.36 9.45 2.94
N PHE A 163 -9.14 10.32 2.28
CA PHE A 163 -9.75 11.50 2.93
C PHE A 163 -10.93 11.14 3.85
N ASP A 164 -11.57 10.00 3.60
CA ASP A 164 -12.73 9.52 4.37
C ASP A 164 -12.32 8.46 5.41
N PHE A 165 -11.06 8.01 5.38
CA PHE A 165 -10.58 6.95 6.26
C PHE A 165 -10.40 7.44 7.70
N ASP A 166 -10.96 6.71 8.66
CA ASP A 166 -10.92 7.10 10.07
C ASP A 166 -9.60 6.72 10.76
N PHE A 167 -8.58 7.54 10.56
CA PHE A 167 -7.30 7.41 11.27
C PHE A 167 -7.42 7.61 12.79
N LYS A 168 -8.49 8.26 13.29
CA LYS A 168 -8.65 8.49 14.74
C LYS A 168 -8.89 7.17 15.47
N THR A 169 -9.63 6.25 14.86
CA THR A 169 -9.84 4.91 15.41
C THR A 169 -8.51 4.15 15.56
N ILE A 170 -7.58 4.26 14.60
CA ILE A 170 -6.25 3.66 14.75
C ILE A 170 -5.49 4.30 15.91
N ALA A 171 -5.46 5.63 15.99
CA ALA A 171 -4.75 6.34 17.04
C ALA A 171 -5.32 6.06 18.45
N SER A 172 -6.63 5.87 18.58
CA SER A 172 -7.28 5.55 19.86
C SER A 172 -7.11 4.08 20.26
N GLN A 173 -7.05 3.16 19.28
CA GLN A 173 -6.82 1.75 19.52
C GLN A 173 -5.37 1.46 19.96
N TYR A 174 -4.41 2.26 19.49
CA TYR A 174 -2.98 2.06 19.72
C TYR A 174 -2.29 3.31 20.30
N PRO A 175 -2.66 3.76 21.52
CA PRO A 175 -2.19 5.03 22.07
C PRO A 175 -0.74 5.00 22.56
N LEU A 176 -0.14 3.81 22.72
CA LEU A 176 1.21 3.63 23.27
C LEU A 176 2.23 3.19 22.22
N GLU A 177 1.76 2.76 21.05
CA GLU A 177 2.61 2.26 19.98
C GLU A 177 3.24 3.40 19.17
N ASN A 178 4.49 3.19 18.76
CA ASN A 178 5.17 4.13 17.89
C ASN A 178 4.64 4.01 16.45
N ILE A 179 3.86 5.02 16.02
CA ILE A 179 3.26 5.08 14.68
C ILE A 179 4.15 5.88 13.73
N LEU A 180 4.49 5.30 12.59
CA LEU A 180 5.09 5.99 11.46
C LEU A 180 4.09 6.08 10.30
N ILE A 181 3.80 7.31 9.86
CA ILE A 181 3.07 7.57 8.62
C ILE A 181 4.11 7.84 7.53
N ILE A 182 4.08 7.07 6.44
CA ILE A 182 5.06 7.15 5.36
C ILE A 182 4.37 6.94 4.02
N GLY A 183 4.78 7.63 2.96
CA GLY A 183 4.17 7.46 1.64
C GLY A 183 4.56 8.59 0.69
N ASN A 184 4.06 8.50 -0.54
CA ASN A 184 4.15 9.56 -1.54
C ASN A 184 2.73 9.93 -1.97
N PRO A 185 2.07 10.87 -1.27
CA PRO A 185 0.71 11.27 -1.61
C PRO A 185 0.65 11.89 -3.02
N PRO A 186 -0.51 11.83 -3.70
CA PRO A 186 -0.66 12.37 -5.04
C PRO A 186 -0.38 13.89 -5.08
N TRP A 187 0.42 14.32 -6.06
CA TRP A 187 0.69 15.73 -6.30
C TRP A 187 -0.50 16.38 -7.00
N VAL A 188 -1.40 17.00 -6.25
CA VAL A 188 -2.44 17.84 -6.83
C VAL A 188 -1.91 19.28 -6.89
N THR A 189 -1.62 19.77 -8.10
CA THR A 189 -1.34 21.20 -8.28
C THR A 189 -2.63 22.00 -8.05
N ASN A 190 -2.54 23.12 -7.33
CA ASN A 190 -3.68 24.03 -7.06
C ASN A 190 -4.46 24.43 -8.34
N SER A 191 -3.81 24.40 -9.50
CA SER A 191 -4.42 24.63 -10.82
C SER A 191 -5.46 23.59 -11.23
N LYS A 192 -5.37 22.34 -10.77
CA LYS A 192 -6.34 21.26 -11.08
C LYS A 192 -7.53 21.25 -10.10
N LEU A 193 -7.31 21.67 -8.86
CA LEU A 193 -8.36 21.87 -7.85
C LEU A 193 -9.25 23.08 -8.18
N GLY A 194 -8.69 24.15 -8.76
CA GLY A 194 -9.46 25.31 -9.20
C GLY A 194 -10.47 25.03 -10.32
N SER A 195 -10.19 24.03 -11.17
CA SER A 195 -11.12 23.61 -12.23
C SER A 195 -12.23 22.65 -11.75
N LEU A 196 -12.08 22.01 -10.59
CA LEU A 196 -13.03 21.03 -10.04
C LEU A 196 -13.85 21.56 -8.85
N ASN A 197 -13.45 22.68 -8.23
CA ASN A 197 -14.14 23.31 -7.10
C ASN A 197 -14.65 24.73 -7.42
N ALA A 198 -15.58 24.85 -8.38
CA ALA A 198 -16.33 26.10 -8.55
C ALA A 198 -17.43 26.31 -7.48
N SER A 199 -17.59 25.41 -6.51
CA SER A 199 -18.72 25.46 -5.56
C SER A 199 -18.37 25.31 -4.07
N ASN A 200 -17.10 25.19 -3.67
CA ASN A 200 -16.74 25.06 -2.25
C ASN A 200 -15.40 25.72 -1.90
N LEU A 201 -15.27 27.03 -2.17
CA LEU A 201 -14.18 27.83 -1.61
C LEU A 201 -14.70 28.65 -0.43
N PRO A 202 -14.17 28.51 0.79
CA PRO A 202 -14.38 29.53 1.82
C PRO A 202 -13.71 30.85 1.36
N GLU A 203 -14.32 31.99 1.73
CA GLU A 203 -13.84 33.32 1.33
C GLU A 203 -12.37 33.53 1.71
N LYS A 204 -11.58 33.85 0.69
CA LYS A 204 -10.16 34.14 0.83
C LYS A 204 -9.96 35.51 1.47
N GLN A 205 -9.86 35.58 2.81
CA GLN A 205 -9.33 36.76 3.47
C GLN A 205 -7.80 36.75 3.37
N ILE A 206 -7.26 37.61 2.50
CA ILE A 206 -5.83 37.90 2.43
C ILE A 206 -5.53 38.93 3.53
N SER A 207 -5.01 38.50 4.68
CA SER A 207 -4.33 39.42 5.60
C SER A 207 -2.91 39.65 5.09
N LYS A 208 -2.60 40.88 4.69
CA LYS A 208 -1.24 41.32 4.43
C LYS A 208 -0.52 41.38 5.79
N THR A 209 0.45 40.51 6.04
CA THR A 209 1.40 40.69 7.14
C THR A 209 2.83 40.77 6.60
N GLN A 210 3.49 41.84 7.01
CA GLN A 210 4.81 42.34 6.63
C GLN A 210 5.90 41.28 6.43
N TRP A 211 6.62 41.42 5.32
CA TRP A 211 7.95 40.86 5.10
C TRP A 211 8.96 41.57 6.03
N PHE A 212 9.59 40.82 6.94
CA PHE A 212 10.83 41.28 7.59
C PHE A 212 11.99 41.09 6.61
N ARG A 213 12.59 42.22 6.22
CA ARG A 213 13.74 42.32 5.33
C ARG A 213 15.00 42.16 6.19
N CYS A 214 15.70 41.04 6.08
CA CYS A 214 16.99 40.84 6.76
C CYS A 214 18.04 41.76 6.10
N HIS A 215 18.62 42.68 6.89
CA HIS A 215 19.76 43.51 6.46
C HIS A 215 21.04 42.66 6.50
N ASP A 216 21.60 42.38 5.33
CA ASP A 216 22.99 41.94 5.22
C ASP A 216 23.89 43.19 5.31
N ARG A 217 24.56 43.36 6.45
CA ARG A 217 25.75 44.23 6.56
C ARG A 217 26.97 43.42 6.16
N LYS A 218 27.55 43.73 5.01
CA LYS A 218 28.98 43.48 4.75
C LYS A 218 29.57 44.70 4.05
N ARG A 219 30.45 45.36 4.82
CA ARG A 219 31.53 46.31 4.51
C ARG A 219 31.30 47.34 3.42
#